data_AF-A0A836JXX2-F1
#
_entry.id   AF-A0A836JXX2-F1
#
_cell.length_a   1.000
_cell.length_b   1.000
_cell.length_c   1.000
_cell.angle_alpha   90.00
_cell.angle_beta   90.00
_cell.angle_gamma   90.00
#
_symmetry.space_group_name_H-M   'P 1'
#
loop_
_entity.id
_entity.type
_entity.pdbx_description
1 polymer ?
#
loop_
_entity_poly.entity_id
_entity_poly.type
_entity_poly.pdbx_seq_one_letter_code
_entity_poly.pdbx_strand_id
1 'polypeptide(L)'
;MANTGLLVLTNPAKMKGLLFVIQKHVLETLYIQYLPGKNIFAGNYNSITLQQRDPEYSKKIIDIYKSTSTISSCIDIRVLLTNLKYPDRSIINTKKPVEVVIFDQKCSKEEADTFIQDHLANKSLNYHFINYICSTNLNCCKNIEYDIQKIKTYKNVILGGTFDRLHNGHKIMLSEAALRCTEKLTVGVTDINMITGKVLWELIQPCTQRIKKVEDFLEDVDSSISYNVVPINDIYGPTKEDPTLEMIVVSEETKRGGDKINALRLQKDLNKLDMHVVELAGDEDHEEHEEAKISSSNHRMRLLGTRLKDPSESKILRPRILRPYVIGLTGGIASGKSSVAEKLQQLGAGLVNCDKLAHNLYLPGTDCFHKIIEHFGSFILDSDGFINRKLLGDIVFNNKEQLEKLNKLIWPLILQEAKKEIENLFYKHRNIIVLEAAVLIQAEWQNECSEIWTCIIPQNEAIKRVMNRNGLSEEAAKLRINTQPSTMEQVKEANVVICTSWSYERTLVQVERAWRELTQDLNKLQAF
;
A
#
# COMPACT_ATOMS: atom_id res chain seq x y z
N MET A 1 9.98 2.93 -23.44
CA MET A 1 10.07 3.75 -22.21
C MET A 1 11.25 3.21 -21.40
N ALA A 2 11.92 4.08 -20.66
CA ALA A 2 13.03 3.73 -19.78
C ALA A 2 12.52 3.36 -18.38
N ASN A 3 13.15 2.41 -17.70
CA ASN A 3 12.79 2.09 -16.32
C ASN A 3 13.23 3.21 -15.38
N THR A 4 14.42 3.76 -15.61
CA THR A 4 15.03 4.78 -14.77
C THR A 4 15.33 6.04 -15.57
N GLY A 5 14.79 7.18 -15.12
CA GLY A 5 15.09 8.50 -15.66
C GLY A 5 15.82 9.40 -14.67
N LEU A 6 16.58 10.36 -15.19
CA LEU A 6 17.12 11.50 -14.44
C LEU A 6 16.56 12.78 -15.03
N LEU A 7 15.86 13.58 -14.23
CA LEU A 7 15.49 14.94 -14.57
C LEU A 7 16.50 15.92 -13.98
N VAL A 8 17.14 16.70 -14.84
CA VAL A 8 17.94 17.85 -14.44
C VAL A 8 17.03 19.08 -14.45
N LEU A 9 16.73 19.58 -13.26
CA LEU A 9 15.72 20.60 -13.03
C LEU A 9 16.36 21.90 -12.54
N THR A 10 16.08 23.01 -13.20
CA THR A 10 16.56 24.34 -12.82
C THR A 10 15.50 25.22 -12.16
N ASN A 11 14.22 24.95 -12.44
CA ASN A 11 13.10 25.68 -11.84
C ASN A 11 11.92 24.74 -11.54
N PRO A 12 11.51 24.56 -10.27
CA PRO A 12 10.39 23.69 -9.91
C PRO A 12 9.05 24.09 -10.55
N ALA A 13 8.87 25.37 -10.91
CA ALA A 13 7.66 25.82 -11.60
C ALA A 13 7.45 25.12 -12.96
N LYS A 14 8.51 24.61 -13.59
CA LYS A 14 8.43 23.87 -14.85
C LYS A 14 7.92 22.43 -14.69
N MET A 15 7.84 21.92 -13.45
CA MET A 15 7.44 20.53 -13.18
C MET A 15 6.10 20.18 -13.82
N LYS A 16 5.10 21.07 -13.74
CA LYS A 16 3.77 20.85 -14.34
C LYS A 16 3.82 20.56 -15.84
N GLY A 17 4.68 21.25 -16.59
CA GLY A 17 4.86 20.99 -18.03
C GLY A 17 5.66 19.72 -18.32
N LEU A 18 6.57 19.36 -17.43
CA LEU A 18 7.41 18.16 -17.56
C LEU A 18 6.67 16.86 -17.24
N LEU A 19 5.54 16.90 -16.50
CA LEU A 19 4.81 15.71 -16.06
C LEU A 19 4.46 14.77 -17.23
N PHE A 20 3.97 15.34 -18.34
CA PHE A 20 3.59 14.56 -19.52
C PHE A 20 4.81 13.86 -20.16
N VAL A 21 5.94 14.56 -20.25
CA VAL A 21 7.19 13.99 -20.79
C VAL A 21 7.71 12.89 -19.88
N ILE A 22 7.70 13.12 -18.56
CA ILE A 22 8.11 12.11 -17.58
C ILE A 22 7.26 10.84 -17.74
N GLN A 23 5.93 10.96 -17.75
CA GLN A 23 5.01 9.83 -17.89
C GLN A 23 5.19 9.07 -19.21
N LYS A 24 5.55 9.77 -20.29
CA LYS A 24 5.77 9.15 -21.60
C LYS A 24 7.10 8.40 -21.70
N HIS A 25 8.09 8.74 -20.87
CA HIS A 25 9.46 8.25 -21.05
C HIS A 25 10.00 7.44 -19.87
N VAL A 26 9.43 7.55 -18.67
CA VAL A 26 9.90 6.88 -17.45
C VAL A 26 8.82 5.96 -16.89
N LEU A 27 9.19 4.72 -16.57
CA LEU A 27 8.28 3.69 -16.06
C LEU A 27 8.30 3.54 -14.54
N GLU A 28 9.49 3.42 -13.94
CA GLU A 28 9.61 2.98 -12.54
C GLU A 28 10.18 4.03 -11.60
N THR A 29 11.28 4.70 -11.97
CA THR A 29 12.00 5.59 -11.04
C THR A 29 12.47 6.84 -11.76
N LEU A 30 12.13 8.00 -11.20
CA LEU A 30 12.65 9.28 -11.65
C LEU A 30 13.50 9.91 -10.56
N TYR A 31 14.80 10.00 -10.83
CA TYR A 31 15.70 10.86 -10.08
C TYR A 31 15.52 12.31 -10.51
N ILE A 32 15.52 13.23 -9.57
CA ILE A 32 15.49 14.67 -9.85
C ILE A 32 16.73 15.29 -9.22
N GLN A 33 17.63 15.78 -10.07
CA GLN A 33 18.74 16.62 -9.66
C GLN A 33 18.32 18.08 -9.81
N TYR A 34 18.05 18.75 -8.68
CA TYR A 34 17.72 20.17 -8.67
C TYR A 34 18.99 21.04 -8.66
N LEU A 35 19.08 21.99 -9.58
CA LEU A 35 20.20 22.92 -9.79
C LEU A 35 19.66 24.35 -10.04
N PRO A 36 19.30 25.11 -8.99
CA PRO A 36 18.64 26.40 -9.17
C PRO A 36 19.49 27.43 -9.90
N GLY A 37 18.83 28.30 -10.68
CA GLY A 37 19.39 29.58 -11.13
C GLY A 37 20.60 29.50 -12.08
N LYS A 38 20.91 28.34 -12.64
CA LYS A 38 22.10 28.13 -13.48
C LYS A 38 21.74 27.87 -14.94
N ASN A 39 22.56 28.40 -15.83
CA ASN A 39 22.72 27.83 -17.16
C ASN A 39 23.69 26.67 -17.03
N ILE A 40 23.16 25.44 -16.99
CA ILE A 40 23.90 24.21 -16.71
C ILE A 40 24.97 23.96 -17.80
N PHE A 41 24.86 24.63 -18.95
CA PHE A 41 25.72 24.43 -20.12
C PHE A 41 26.70 25.59 -20.39
N ALA A 42 26.72 26.63 -19.55
CA ALA A 42 27.74 27.68 -19.65
C ALA A 42 29.09 27.13 -19.15
N GLY A 43 30.11 27.12 -20.02
CA GLY A 43 31.39 26.38 -19.92
C GLY A 43 32.34 26.65 -18.75
N ASN A 44 31.85 26.93 -17.55
CA ASN A 44 32.61 26.93 -16.31
C ASN A 44 31.73 26.36 -15.18
N TYR A 45 31.62 25.03 -15.10
CA TYR A 45 31.05 24.37 -13.93
C TYR A 45 31.92 24.56 -12.65
N ASN A 46 33.15 25.08 -12.82
CA ASN A 46 34.17 25.22 -11.78
C ASN A 46 34.26 26.60 -11.11
N SER A 47 33.45 27.60 -11.48
CA SER A 47 33.37 28.84 -10.69
C SER A 47 32.22 28.75 -9.68
N ILE A 48 32.37 27.87 -8.69
CA ILE A 48 31.50 27.80 -7.52
C ILE A 48 31.82 29.01 -6.63
N THR A 49 31.42 30.21 -7.05
CA THR A 49 31.26 31.32 -6.11
C THR A 49 30.05 31.00 -5.25
N LEU A 50 30.31 30.39 -4.08
CA LEU A 50 29.77 30.67 -2.74
C LEU A 50 28.56 31.64 -2.65
N GLN A 51 27.51 31.44 -3.43
CA GLN A 51 26.21 32.05 -3.19
C GLN A 51 25.37 31.06 -2.42
N GLN A 52 25.53 31.17 -1.09
CA GLN A 52 24.53 30.97 -0.04
C GLN A 52 23.65 29.71 -0.14
N ARG A 53 23.76 28.85 0.89
CA ARG A 53 22.75 27.81 1.18
C ARG A 53 21.40 28.50 1.36
N ASP A 54 20.62 28.56 0.29
CA ASP A 54 19.31 29.17 0.26
C ASP A 54 18.36 28.42 1.19
N PRO A 55 17.77 29.06 2.22
CA PRO A 55 16.70 28.48 3.02
C PRO A 55 15.56 27.88 2.18
N GLU A 56 15.33 28.38 0.97
CA GLU A 56 14.26 27.90 0.11
C GLU A 56 14.45 26.47 -0.40
N TYR A 57 15.65 25.85 -0.32
CA TYR A 57 15.86 24.50 -0.85
C TYR A 57 14.84 23.48 -0.30
N SER A 58 14.60 23.51 1.01
CA SER A 58 13.58 22.69 1.67
C SER A 58 12.19 22.90 1.06
N LYS A 59 11.77 24.17 0.93
CA LYS A 59 10.48 24.53 0.31
C LYS A 59 10.40 24.11 -1.16
N LYS A 60 11.45 24.30 -1.95
CA LYS A 60 11.49 23.87 -3.36
C LYS A 60 11.42 22.35 -3.50
N ILE A 61 12.06 21.59 -2.62
CA ILE A 61 11.97 20.11 -2.61
C ILE A 61 10.55 19.67 -2.29
N ILE A 62 9.92 20.31 -1.30
CA ILE A 62 8.50 20.10 -0.99
C ILE A 62 7.64 20.40 -2.22
N ASP A 63 7.86 21.53 -2.89
CA ASP A 63 7.12 21.91 -4.09
C ASP A 63 7.30 20.92 -5.25
N ILE A 64 8.50 20.33 -5.41
CA ILE A 64 8.76 19.27 -6.39
C ILE A 64 7.94 18.02 -6.04
N TYR A 65 7.96 17.57 -4.78
CA TYR A 65 7.18 16.40 -4.36
C TYR A 65 5.67 16.64 -4.45
N LYS A 66 5.18 17.84 -4.12
CA LYS A 66 3.78 18.23 -4.31
C LYS A 66 3.41 18.25 -5.79
N SER A 67 4.24 18.86 -6.64
CA SER A 67 3.96 18.96 -8.08
C SER A 67 3.98 17.61 -8.80
N THR A 68 4.59 16.59 -8.19
CA THR A 68 4.67 15.23 -8.75
C THR A 68 3.64 14.27 -8.15
N SER A 69 2.78 14.72 -7.23
CA SER A 69 1.74 13.85 -6.65
C SER A 69 0.69 13.40 -7.68
N THR A 70 0.47 14.21 -8.72
CA THR A 70 -0.46 13.92 -9.83
C THR A 70 0.15 13.02 -10.92
N ILE A 71 1.45 12.69 -10.82
CA ILE A 71 2.04 11.70 -11.73
C ILE A 71 1.48 10.33 -11.39
N SER A 72 1.25 9.48 -12.42
CA SER A 72 0.90 8.07 -12.24
C SER A 72 1.62 7.47 -11.04
N SER A 73 0.85 6.85 -10.14
CA SER A 73 1.33 6.26 -8.87
C SER A 73 2.42 5.19 -9.05
N CYS A 74 2.72 4.80 -10.29
CA CYS A 74 3.75 3.83 -10.62
C CYS A 74 5.18 4.41 -10.63
N ILE A 75 5.36 5.73 -10.77
CA ILE A 75 6.71 6.33 -10.87
C ILE A 75 7.22 6.74 -9.48
N ASP A 76 8.30 6.11 -9.03
CA ASP A 76 9.00 6.44 -7.79
C ASP A 76 9.88 7.68 -7.95
N ILE A 77 9.39 8.84 -7.49
CA ILE A 77 10.11 10.12 -7.54
C ILE A 77 11.15 10.22 -6.40
N ARG A 78 12.40 10.55 -6.73
CA ARG A 78 13.52 10.70 -5.79
C ARG A 78 14.28 11.99 -6.05
N VAL A 79 14.19 12.97 -5.14
CA VAL A 79 14.95 14.23 -5.26
C VAL A 79 16.32 14.04 -4.60
N LEU A 80 17.39 14.24 -5.37
CA LEU A 80 18.76 14.03 -4.91
C LEU A 80 19.23 15.22 -4.06
N LEU A 81 19.69 14.93 -2.84
CA LEU A 81 20.05 15.92 -1.83
C LEU A 81 21.57 16.08 -1.67
N THR A 82 22.37 15.06 -2.05
CA THR A 82 23.84 15.08 -1.90
C THR A 82 24.47 16.35 -2.50
N ASN A 83 24.16 16.67 -3.76
CA ASN A 83 24.74 17.83 -4.43
C ASN A 83 24.14 19.17 -3.95
N LEU A 84 22.99 19.14 -3.29
CA LEU A 84 22.43 20.32 -2.62
C LEU A 84 23.18 20.62 -1.31
N LYS A 85 23.56 19.58 -0.57
CA LYS A 85 24.34 19.71 0.68
C LYS A 85 25.81 20.03 0.41
N TYR A 86 26.36 19.45 -0.66
CA TYR A 86 27.78 19.56 -1.04
C TYR A 86 27.87 19.97 -2.52
N PRO A 87 27.70 21.25 -2.85
CA PRO A 87 27.73 21.73 -4.24
C PRO A 87 29.08 21.51 -4.92
N ASP A 88 30.16 21.34 -4.15
CA ASP A 88 31.50 21.01 -4.66
C ASP A 88 31.59 19.55 -5.16
N ARG A 89 30.62 18.69 -4.82
CA ARG A 89 30.47 17.37 -5.44
C ARG A 89 29.79 17.55 -6.78
N SER A 90 30.54 17.34 -7.85
CA SER A 90 30.03 17.46 -9.22
C SER A 90 29.29 16.22 -9.71
N ILE A 91 29.48 15.06 -9.06
CA ILE A 91 29.02 13.78 -9.59
C ILE A 91 27.68 13.37 -8.95
N ILE A 92 26.67 13.24 -9.80
CA ILE A 92 25.38 12.61 -9.56
C ILE A 92 25.60 11.10 -9.51
N ASN A 93 25.31 10.52 -8.36
CA ASN A 93 25.35 9.09 -8.14
C ASN A 93 23.95 8.57 -7.84
N THR A 94 23.48 7.62 -8.64
CA THR A 94 22.19 6.94 -8.48
C THR A 94 22.44 5.46 -8.25
N LYS A 95 21.64 4.80 -7.42
CA LYS A 95 21.75 3.34 -7.25
C LYS A 95 21.34 2.58 -8.50
N LYS A 96 20.31 3.05 -9.21
CA LYS A 96 19.85 2.45 -10.48
C LYS A 96 20.54 3.13 -11.67
N PRO A 97 20.93 2.36 -12.70
CA PRO A 97 21.51 2.92 -13.92
C PRO A 97 20.48 3.78 -14.64
N VAL A 98 20.85 5.02 -14.96
CA VAL A 98 19.98 5.96 -15.67
C VAL A 98 19.95 5.61 -17.16
N GLU A 99 18.75 5.43 -17.71
CA GLU A 99 18.51 5.08 -19.12
C GLU A 99 18.05 6.28 -19.95
N VAL A 100 17.44 7.29 -19.30
CA VAL A 100 17.02 8.53 -19.96
C VAL A 100 17.36 9.74 -19.11
N VAL A 101 17.92 10.78 -19.72
CA VAL A 101 18.17 12.08 -19.07
C VAL A 101 17.24 13.13 -19.67
N ILE A 102 16.47 13.81 -18.84
CA ILE A 102 15.54 14.86 -19.23
C ILE A 102 16.09 16.19 -18.75
N PHE A 103 16.26 17.14 -19.65
CA PHE A 103 16.67 18.51 -19.32
C PHE A 103 15.48 19.46 -19.38
N ASP A 104 15.32 20.30 -18.36
CA ASP A 104 14.30 21.36 -18.33
C ASP A 104 14.72 22.66 -19.06
N GLN A 105 15.89 22.61 -19.70
CA GLN A 105 16.47 23.65 -20.56
C GLN A 105 16.85 23.02 -21.90
N LYS A 106 16.88 23.83 -22.95
CA LYS A 106 17.34 23.40 -24.27
C LYS A 106 18.87 23.31 -24.26
N CYS A 107 19.42 22.18 -24.68
CA CYS A 107 20.86 21.98 -24.88
C CYS A 107 21.19 21.35 -26.24
N SER A 108 22.41 21.58 -26.72
CA SER A 108 22.97 20.85 -27.86
C SER A 108 23.28 19.40 -27.48
N LYS A 109 23.57 18.57 -28.48
CA LYS A 109 23.99 17.20 -28.23
C LYS A 109 25.34 17.15 -27.50
N GLU A 110 26.30 18.00 -27.91
CA GLU A 110 27.60 18.06 -27.24
C GLU A 110 27.45 18.48 -25.77
N GLU A 111 26.63 19.50 -25.50
CA GLU A 111 26.36 19.98 -24.13
C GLU A 111 25.74 18.89 -23.24
N ALA A 112 24.74 18.17 -23.76
CA ALA A 112 24.11 17.06 -23.04
C ALA A 112 25.10 15.92 -22.76
N ASP A 113 25.85 15.51 -23.78
CA ASP A 113 26.81 14.42 -23.68
C ASP A 113 27.95 14.77 -22.70
N THR A 114 28.47 16.00 -22.74
CA THR A 114 29.46 16.51 -21.76
C THR A 114 28.89 16.48 -20.36
N PHE A 115 27.68 17.01 -20.13
CA PHE A 115 27.08 16.99 -18.80
C PHE A 115 26.94 15.55 -18.26
N ILE A 116 26.47 14.63 -19.09
CA ILE A 116 26.25 13.23 -18.70
C ILE A 116 27.57 12.50 -18.47
N GLN A 117 28.63 12.84 -19.21
CA GLN A 117 29.96 12.27 -19.01
C GLN A 117 30.58 12.77 -17.71
N ASP A 118 30.52 14.07 -17.45
CA ASP A 118 31.22 14.72 -16.34
C ASP A 118 30.48 14.58 -15.01
N HIS A 119 29.14 14.54 -15.06
CA HIS A 119 28.30 14.63 -13.86
C HIS A 119 27.48 13.37 -13.57
N LEU A 120 27.33 12.40 -14.47
CA LEU A 120 26.51 11.21 -14.20
C LEU A 120 27.35 9.93 -14.17
N ALA A 121 27.53 9.38 -12.97
CA ALA A 121 28.33 8.19 -12.75
C ALA A 121 27.65 6.91 -13.28
N ASN A 122 26.39 6.69 -12.88
CA ASN A 122 25.69 5.43 -13.14
C ASN A 122 24.70 5.56 -14.31
N LYS A 123 25.22 5.48 -15.54
CA LYS A 123 24.43 5.52 -16.78
C LYS A 123 24.41 4.15 -17.46
N SER A 124 23.27 3.81 -18.07
CA SER A 124 23.14 2.61 -18.91
C SER A 124 23.94 2.76 -20.21
N LEU A 125 24.37 1.66 -20.83
CA LEU A 125 25.11 1.69 -22.10
C LEU A 125 24.30 2.33 -23.25
N ASN A 126 22.98 2.13 -23.24
CA ASN A 126 22.06 2.61 -24.28
C ASN A 126 21.25 3.82 -23.82
N TYR A 127 21.86 4.69 -23.00
CA TYR A 127 21.18 5.90 -22.53
C TYR A 127 20.89 6.87 -23.69
N HIS A 128 19.87 7.71 -23.50
CA HIS A 128 19.56 8.82 -24.40
C HIS A 128 19.10 10.04 -23.59
N PHE A 129 19.03 11.22 -24.22
CA PHE A 129 18.54 12.43 -23.58
C PHE A 129 17.34 13.04 -24.30
N ILE A 130 16.58 13.85 -23.57
CA ILE A 130 15.39 14.54 -24.05
C ILE A 130 15.46 16.00 -23.62
N ASN A 131 15.30 16.91 -24.60
CA ASN A 131 15.14 18.32 -24.35
C ASN A 131 13.66 18.66 -24.20
N TYR A 132 13.27 19.18 -23.04
CA TYR A 132 11.94 19.77 -22.90
C TYR A 132 11.95 21.25 -23.29
N ILE A 133 11.19 21.59 -24.32
CA ILE A 133 10.97 22.98 -24.73
C ILE A 133 9.58 23.36 -24.25
N CYS A 134 9.49 24.13 -23.16
CA CYS A 134 8.22 24.70 -22.72
C CYS A 134 7.78 25.77 -23.72
N SER A 135 6.62 25.60 -24.37
CA SER A 135 6.05 26.58 -25.31
C SER A 135 5.39 27.79 -24.63
N THR A 136 5.29 27.78 -23.29
CA THR A 136 4.73 28.90 -22.52
C THR A 136 5.83 29.62 -21.75
N ASN A 137 6.10 30.87 -22.16
CA ASN A 137 6.83 31.84 -21.35
C ASN A 137 5.98 32.21 -20.13
N LEU A 138 5.95 31.35 -19.11
CA LEU A 138 5.49 31.74 -17.78
C LEU A 138 6.58 32.62 -17.15
N ASN A 139 6.62 33.88 -17.59
CA ASN A 139 7.25 34.98 -16.86
C ASN A 139 6.43 35.24 -15.59
N CYS A 140 6.62 34.41 -14.58
CA CYS A 140 6.14 34.67 -13.23
C CYS A 140 7.33 34.62 -12.25
N CYS A 141 8.36 35.41 -12.52
CA CYS A 141 9.31 35.80 -11.49
C CYS A 141 8.85 37.14 -10.92
N LYS A 142 8.02 37.12 -9.88
CA LYS A 142 8.05 38.21 -8.91
C LYS A 142 9.27 37.95 -8.04
N ASN A 143 10.30 38.79 -8.16
CA ASN A 143 11.40 38.84 -7.21
C ASN A 143 10.78 39.26 -5.87
N ILE A 144 10.49 38.29 -5.02
CA ILE A 144 10.18 38.56 -3.63
C ILE A 144 11.50 38.41 -2.88
N GLU A 145 12.05 39.52 -2.41
CA GLU A 145 13.17 39.53 -1.48
C GLU A 145 12.71 38.85 -0.20
N TYR A 146 13.29 37.68 0.10
CA TYR A 146 13.06 36.95 1.35
C TYR A 146 14.34 36.90 2.19
N ASP A 147 14.11 36.95 3.50
CA ASP A 147 15.11 36.99 4.56
C ASP A 147 15.90 35.67 4.63
N ILE A 148 17.23 35.74 4.53
CA ILE A 148 18.14 34.59 4.37
C ILE A 148 18.39 33.93 5.74
N GLN A 149 17.48 33.08 6.20
CA GLN A 149 17.73 32.21 7.36
C GLN A 149 18.42 30.89 6.97
N LYS A 150 19.72 30.78 7.22
CA LYS A 150 20.50 29.56 6.97
C LYS A 150 19.86 28.35 7.68
N ILE A 151 19.58 27.26 6.96
CA ILE A 151 19.04 26.01 7.56
C ILE A 151 20.02 25.52 8.63
N LYS A 152 19.55 25.44 9.89
CA LYS A 152 20.32 24.87 11.00
C LYS A 152 20.42 23.35 10.82
N THR A 153 21.64 22.83 10.87
CA THR A 153 21.95 21.41 10.71
C THR A 153 22.49 20.82 12.01
N TYR A 154 22.36 19.51 12.17
CA TYR A 154 22.67 18.73 13.36
C TYR A 154 23.43 17.47 12.95
N LYS A 155 24.28 16.97 13.83
CA LYS A 155 25.03 15.73 13.61
C LYS A 155 24.10 14.54 13.57
N ASN A 156 23.24 14.43 14.58
CA ASN A 156 22.36 13.30 14.78
C ASN A 156 20.90 13.75 14.80
N VAL A 157 20.15 13.34 13.79
CA VAL A 157 18.73 13.64 13.61
C VAL A 157 17.92 12.36 13.76
N ILE A 158 16.70 12.47 14.29
CA ILE A 158 15.76 11.35 14.34
C ILE A 158 14.39 11.74 13.78
N LEU A 159 13.70 10.78 13.18
CA LEU A 159 12.27 10.85 12.92
C LEU A 159 11.61 9.49 13.13
N GLY A 160 10.30 9.49 13.33
CA GLY A 160 9.51 8.28 13.49
C GLY A 160 8.23 8.33 12.66
N GLY A 161 7.79 7.16 12.17
CA GLY A 161 6.60 7.09 11.33
C GLY A 161 6.23 5.66 10.95
N THR A 162 5.09 5.52 10.30
CA THR A 162 4.64 4.21 9.80
C THR A 162 5.29 3.85 8.48
N PHE A 163 5.53 4.81 7.58
CA PHE A 163 6.24 4.57 6.32
C PHE A 163 5.65 3.42 5.50
N ASP A 164 4.33 3.25 5.55
CA ASP A 164 3.61 2.28 4.73
C ASP A 164 3.56 2.78 3.28
N ARG A 165 4.07 1.97 2.35
CA ARG A 165 4.14 2.26 0.90
C ARG A 165 4.58 3.71 0.62
N LEU A 166 5.88 3.96 0.79
CA LEU A 166 6.49 5.29 0.69
C LEU A 166 5.94 6.16 -0.44
N HIS A 167 5.08 7.11 -0.06
CA HIS A 167 4.49 8.13 -0.92
C HIS A 167 5.14 9.50 -0.67
N ASN A 168 4.78 10.52 -1.46
CA ASN A 168 5.44 11.82 -1.42
C ASN A 168 5.39 12.51 -0.05
N GLY A 169 4.29 12.35 0.72
CA GLY A 169 4.24 12.80 2.12
C GLY A 169 5.36 12.23 3.01
N HIS A 170 5.69 10.92 2.90
CA HIS A 170 6.82 10.34 3.62
C HIS A 170 8.16 10.84 3.09
N LYS A 171 8.30 10.98 1.76
CA LYS A 171 9.54 11.43 1.13
C LYS A 171 9.89 12.85 1.54
N ILE A 172 8.90 13.74 1.62
CA ILE A 172 9.06 15.08 2.17
C ILE A 172 9.64 15.01 3.59
N MET A 173 9.02 14.24 4.50
CA MET A 173 9.49 14.08 5.88
C MET A 173 10.93 13.56 5.97
N LEU A 174 11.26 12.53 5.18
CA LEU A 174 12.58 11.91 5.14
C LEU A 174 13.63 12.87 4.56
N SER A 175 13.30 13.60 3.49
CA SER A 175 14.18 14.62 2.90
C SER A 175 14.43 15.79 3.85
N GLU A 176 13.40 16.28 4.57
CA GLU A 176 13.56 17.34 5.57
C GLU A 176 14.53 16.94 6.69
N ALA A 177 14.49 15.68 7.12
CA ALA A 177 15.41 15.13 8.11
C ALA A 177 16.84 14.98 7.55
N ALA A 178 16.98 14.44 6.33
CA ALA A 178 18.28 14.26 5.68
C ALA A 178 19.00 15.60 5.40
N LEU A 179 18.26 16.64 5.00
CA LEU A 179 18.79 18.00 4.80
C LEU A 179 19.36 18.63 6.08
N ARG A 180 18.81 18.26 7.24
CA ARG A 180 19.25 18.77 8.55
C ARG A 180 20.26 17.88 9.24
N CYS A 181 20.59 16.72 8.66
CA CYS A 181 21.52 15.76 9.23
C CYS A 181 22.90 15.87 8.58
N THR A 182 23.98 15.84 9.36
CA THR A 182 25.36 15.85 8.83
C THR A 182 26.16 14.57 9.08
N GLU A 183 25.75 13.72 10.03
CA GLU A 183 26.49 12.49 10.37
C GLU A 183 25.57 11.24 10.37
N LYS A 184 24.55 11.19 11.23
CA LYS A 184 23.68 10.00 11.39
C LYS A 184 22.19 10.35 11.48
N LEU A 185 21.40 9.77 10.57
CA LEU A 185 19.94 9.86 10.59
C LEU A 185 19.35 8.54 11.12
N THR A 186 18.68 8.60 12.27
CA THR A 186 17.93 7.47 12.82
C THR A 186 16.46 7.56 12.40
N VAL A 187 15.87 6.46 11.93
CA VAL A 187 14.46 6.42 11.55
C VAL A 187 13.73 5.29 12.28
N GLY A 188 12.77 5.65 13.11
CA GLY A 188 11.90 4.70 13.79
C GLY A 188 10.71 4.30 12.90
N VAL A 189 10.59 3.02 12.57
CA VAL A 189 9.52 2.46 11.73
C VAL A 189 8.54 1.70 12.62
N THR A 190 7.28 2.15 12.71
CA THR A 190 6.31 1.56 13.64
C THR A 190 6.03 0.08 13.35
N ASP A 191 6.04 -0.77 14.36
CA ASP A 191 5.71 -2.20 14.26
C ASP A 191 4.22 -2.47 14.62
N ILE A 192 3.83 -3.75 14.62
CA ILE A 192 2.46 -4.26 14.82
C ILE A 192 1.75 -3.56 15.99
N ASN A 193 2.43 -3.43 17.15
CA ASN A 193 1.86 -2.84 18.36
C ASN A 193 1.39 -1.37 18.21
N MET A 194 1.90 -0.67 17.20
CA MET A 194 1.60 0.75 16.96
C MET A 194 0.72 0.98 15.71
N ILE A 195 0.41 -0.06 14.92
CA ILE A 195 -0.35 0.08 13.67
C ILE A 195 -1.77 -0.47 13.73
N THR A 196 -2.11 -1.34 14.70
CA THR A 196 -3.44 -2.00 14.80
C THR A 196 -4.62 -1.04 14.92
N GLY A 197 -4.39 0.17 15.45
CA GLY A 197 -5.41 1.23 15.52
C GLY A 197 -5.63 2.01 14.23
N LYS A 198 -4.87 1.74 13.16
CA LYS A 198 -4.94 2.48 11.91
C LYS A 198 -5.99 1.91 10.97
N VAL A 199 -6.55 2.78 10.12
CA VAL A 199 -7.52 2.39 9.09
C VAL A 199 -6.88 1.39 8.13
N LEU A 200 -7.52 0.22 7.97
CA LEU A 200 -7.07 -0.88 7.12
C LEU A 200 -5.65 -1.36 7.46
N TRP A 201 -5.31 -1.45 8.75
CA TRP A 201 -3.96 -1.81 9.18
C TRP A 201 -3.49 -3.17 8.65
N GLU A 202 -4.42 -4.07 8.31
CA GLU A 202 -4.17 -5.38 7.72
C GLU A 202 -3.52 -5.28 6.32
N LEU A 203 -3.66 -4.13 5.65
CA LEU A 203 -3.03 -3.84 4.35
C LEU A 203 -1.65 -3.17 4.48
N ILE A 204 -1.20 -2.85 5.70
CA ILE A 204 0.12 -2.26 5.95
C ILE A 204 1.21 -3.29 5.64
N GLN A 205 2.26 -2.86 4.93
CA GLN A 205 3.39 -3.74 4.62
C GLN A 205 4.12 -4.23 5.89
N PRO A 206 4.72 -5.44 5.87
CA PRO A 206 5.55 -5.91 6.98
C PRO A 206 6.63 -4.90 7.39
N CYS A 207 6.94 -4.81 8.69
CA CYS A 207 7.90 -3.84 9.23
C CYS A 207 9.26 -3.92 8.54
N THR A 208 9.77 -5.13 8.32
CA THR A 208 11.03 -5.39 7.60
C THR A 208 11.03 -4.86 6.17
N GLN A 209 9.92 -4.98 5.45
CA GLN A 209 9.80 -4.44 4.09
C GLN A 209 9.79 -2.91 4.10
N ARG A 210 9.09 -2.29 5.07
CA ARG A 210 9.04 -0.83 5.21
C ARG A 210 10.41 -0.25 5.59
N ILE A 211 11.13 -0.89 6.53
CA ILE A 211 12.51 -0.54 6.90
C ILE A 211 13.40 -0.53 5.65
N LYS A 212 13.42 -1.64 4.90
CA LYS A 212 14.23 -1.74 3.68
C LYS A 212 13.89 -0.65 2.66
N LYS A 213 12.60 -0.34 2.48
CA LYS A 213 12.17 0.73 1.55
C LYS A 213 12.63 2.12 2.00
N VAL A 214 12.64 2.39 3.30
CA VAL A 214 13.16 3.64 3.87
C VAL A 214 14.67 3.74 3.68
N GLU A 215 15.42 2.67 3.99
CA GLU A 215 16.88 2.59 3.74
C GLU A 215 17.20 2.80 2.26
N ASP A 216 16.52 2.05 1.38
CA ASP A 216 16.68 2.14 -0.07
C ASP A 216 16.40 3.55 -0.60
N PHE A 217 15.44 4.27 -0.02
CA PHE A 217 15.16 5.66 -0.39
C PHE A 217 16.25 6.61 0.10
N LEU A 218 16.58 6.55 1.39
CA LEU A 218 17.51 7.45 2.05
C LEU A 218 18.92 7.38 1.48
N GLU A 219 19.46 6.17 1.31
CA GLU A 219 20.79 5.95 0.73
C GLU A 219 20.92 6.42 -0.72
N ASP A 220 19.79 6.52 -1.42
CA ASP A 220 19.75 6.92 -2.82
C ASP A 220 19.58 8.44 -2.97
N VAL A 221 18.81 9.09 -2.09
CA VAL A 221 18.66 10.56 -2.11
C VAL A 221 19.86 11.27 -1.47
N ASP A 222 20.49 10.68 -0.46
CA ASP A 222 21.67 11.24 0.18
C ASP A 222 22.62 10.13 0.67
N SER A 223 23.72 9.93 -0.05
CA SER A 223 24.74 8.93 0.30
C SER A 223 25.85 9.48 1.20
N SER A 224 25.75 10.75 1.64
CA SER A 224 26.78 11.41 2.42
C SER A 224 26.70 11.20 3.94
N ILE A 225 25.58 10.67 4.43
CA ILE A 225 25.30 10.45 5.86
C ILE A 225 25.01 8.97 6.12
N SER A 226 25.17 8.56 7.38
CA SER A 226 24.85 7.21 7.83
C SER A 226 23.38 7.08 8.25
N TYR A 227 22.80 5.91 8.00
CA TYR A 227 21.40 5.62 8.33
C TYR A 227 21.30 4.52 9.38
N ASN A 228 20.34 4.68 10.29
CA ASN A 228 19.96 3.67 11.26
C ASN A 228 18.44 3.54 11.28
N VAL A 229 17.89 2.62 10.50
CA VAL A 229 16.44 2.44 10.37
C VAL A 229 16.02 1.25 11.24
N VAL A 230 15.21 1.49 12.26
CA VAL A 230 14.92 0.51 13.31
C VAL A 230 13.42 0.36 13.55
N PRO A 231 12.93 -0.84 13.90
CA PRO A 231 11.55 -1.01 14.31
C PRO A 231 11.29 -0.31 15.65
N ILE A 232 10.12 0.31 15.81
CA ILE A 232 9.68 0.89 17.07
C ILE A 232 8.33 0.31 17.51
N ASN A 233 8.25 -0.01 18.80
CA ASN A 233 7.07 -0.60 19.45
C ASN A 233 6.36 0.36 20.40
N ASP A 234 6.93 1.54 20.60
CA ASP A 234 6.37 2.62 21.43
C ASP A 234 6.70 3.99 20.82
N ILE A 235 6.07 5.05 21.33
CA ILE A 235 6.23 6.42 20.80
C ILE A 235 7.62 7.02 21.04
N TYR A 236 8.42 6.44 21.93
CA TYR A 236 9.73 6.97 22.33
C TYR A 236 10.85 6.30 21.54
N GLY A 237 10.78 4.99 21.30
CA GLY A 237 11.78 4.26 20.52
C GLY A 237 13.21 4.54 21.03
N PRO A 238 14.19 4.77 20.13
CA PRO A 238 15.58 5.08 20.52
C PRO A 238 15.75 6.42 21.26
N THR A 239 14.79 7.36 21.18
CA THR A 239 14.97 8.69 21.79
C THR A 239 15.03 8.67 23.30
N LYS A 240 14.53 7.60 23.94
CA LYS A 240 14.54 7.46 25.40
C LYS A 240 15.89 7.06 25.97
N GLU A 241 16.87 6.70 25.13
CA GLU A 241 18.16 6.14 25.57
C GLU A 241 19.35 6.79 24.87
N ASP A 242 19.21 7.29 23.64
CA ASP A 242 20.33 7.87 22.90
C ASP A 242 20.58 9.35 23.29
N PRO A 243 21.69 9.66 24.00
CA PRO A 243 22.03 11.03 24.40
C PRO A 243 22.62 11.84 23.24
N THR A 244 23.06 11.19 22.16
CA THR A 244 23.75 11.84 21.04
C THR A 244 22.79 12.53 20.08
N LEU A 245 21.48 12.24 20.17
CA LEU A 245 20.43 12.86 19.37
C LEU A 245 20.27 14.33 19.73
N GLU A 246 20.23 15.18 18.69
CA GLU A 246 20.14 16.65 18.85
C GLU A 246 18.79 17.20 18.37
N MET A 247 18.16 16.53 17.40
CA MET A 247 16.99 17.04 16.70
C MET A 247 15.99 15.93 16.34
N ILE A 248 14.69 16.22 16.48
CA ILE A 248 13.60 15.39 15.99
C ILE A 248 12.78 16.09 14.90
N VAL A 249 12.47 15.36 13.81
CA VAL A 249 11.53 15.79 12.78
C VAL A 249 10.19 15.10 13.01
N VAL A 250 9.12 15.91 13.07
CA VAL A 250 7.74 15.46 13.27
C VAL A 250 6.83 16.12 12.24
N SER A 251 5.67 15.52 11.97
CA SER A 251 4.63 16.20 11.19
C SER A 251 3.75 17.05 12.13
N GLU A 252 2.93 17.93 11.56
CA GLU A 252 1.91 18.66 12.34
C GLU A 252 1.04 17.74 13.21
N GLU A 253 0.71 16.55 12.70
CA GLU A 253 -0.10 15.55 13.41
C GLU A 253 0.64 14.90 14.58
N THR A 254 1.96 14.74 14.46
CA THR A 254 2.78 14.03 15.46
C THR A 254 3.56 14.96 16.38
N LYS A 255 3.38 16.28 16.27
CA LYS A 255 3.98 17.29 17.17
C LYS A 255 3.80 16.96 18.65
N ARG A 256 2.59 16.58 19.06
CA ARG A 256 2.29 16.16 20.44
C ARG A 256 3.12 14.94 20.88
N GLY A 257 3.47 14.05 19.95
CA GLY A 257 4.36 12.93 20.22
C GLY A 257 5.79 13.39 20.49
N GLY A 258 6.30 14.35 19.71
CA GLY A 258 7.58 15.01 19.96
C GLY A 258 7.64 15.71 21.33
N ASP A 259 6.55 16.35 21.76
CA ASP A 259 6.47 16.98 23.09
C ASP A 259 6.58 15.94 24.22
N LYS A 260 5.90 14.79 24.07
CA LYS A 260 5.99 13.66 25.02
C LYS A 260 7.41 13.07 25.07
N ILE A 261 8.06 12.94 23.92
CA ILE A 261 9.47 12.49 23.84
C ILE A 261 10.36 13.41 24.64
N ASN A 262 10.24 14.73 24.44
CA ASN A 262 11.06 15.70 25.15
C ASN A 262 10.78 15.71 26.66
N ALA A 263 9.52 15.54 27.08
CA ALA A 263 9.19 15.39 28.50
C ALA A 263 9.86 14.16 29.13
N LEU A 264 9.83 13.00 28.46
CA LEU A 264 10.51 11.80 28.95
C LEU A 264 12.03 11.94 28.97
N ARG A 265 12.62 12.60 27.96
CA ARG A 265 14.06 12.86 27.92
C ARG A 265 14.53 13.67 29.12
N LEU A 266 13.80 14.74 29.47
CA LEU A 266 14.10 15.52 30.67
C LEU A 266 13.95 14.71 31.97
N GLN A 267 12.96 13.81 32.05
CA GLN A 267 12.80 12.89 33.20
C GLN A 267 13.96 11.87 33.32
N LYS A 268 14.71 11.64 32.24
CA LYS A 268 15.85 10.73 32.16
C LYS A 268 17.20 11.44 32.12
N ASP A 269 17.24 12.73 32.49
CA ASP A 269 18.45 13.56 32.45
C ASP A 269 19.12 13.64 31.05
N LEU A 270 18.32 13.55 29.99
CA LEU A 270 18.75 13.71 28.60
C LEU A 270 18.41 15.11 28.07
N ASN A 271 19.25 15.62 27.16
CA ASN A 271 19.01 16.90 26.50
C ASN A 271 17.72 16.89 25.68
N LYS A 272 16.99 18.00 25.70
CA LYS A 272 15.82 18.22 24.84
C LYS A 272 16.25 18.20 23.37
N LEU A 273 15.45 17.57 22.51
CA LEU A 273 15.63 17.60 21.07
C LEU A 273 15.03 18.87 20.49
N ASP A 274 15.79 19.55 19.64
CA ASP A 274 15.25 20.59 18.77
C ASP A 274 14.20 19.97 17.84
N MET A 275 13.01 20.57 17.77
CA MET A 275 11.89 20.00 17.03
C MET A 275 11.63 20.79 15.74
N HIS A 276 11.63 20.09 14.61
CA HIS A 276 11.16 20.64 13.35
C HIS A 276 9.83 19.99 12.96
N VAL A 277 8.84 20.83 12.72
CA VAL A 277 7.49 20.42 12.33
C VAL A 277 7.36 20.62 10.83
N VAL A 278 7.05 19.55 10.12
CA VAL A 278 6.81 19.55 8.68
C VAL A 278 5.31 19.64 8.42
N GLU A 279 4.93 20.58 7.56
CA GLU A 279 3.55 20.79 7.13
C GLU A 279 3.02 19.62 6.30
N LEU A 280 1.74 19.32 6.45
CA LEU A 280 1.10 18.26 5.67
C LEU A 280 0.91 18.70 4.21
N ALA A 281 1.30 17.84 3.28
CA ALA A 281 1.06 18.07 1.86
C ALA A 281 -0.39 17.69 1.50
N GLY A 282 -1.12 18.61 0.88
CA GLY A 282 -2.46 18.36 0.33
C GLY A 282 -2.43 17.31 -0.79
N ASP A 283 -3.51 16.55 -0.91
CA ASP A 283 -3.75 15.62 -2.01
C ASP A 283 -4.83 16.23 -2.91
N GLU A 284 -4.45 16.72 -4.10
CA GLU A 284 -5.40 17.37 -5.03
C GLU A 284 -6.42 16.38 -5.60
N ASP A 285 -6.10 15.08 -5.60
CA ASP A 285 -6.91 13.99 -6.17
C ASP A 285 -7.70 13.22 -5.09
N HIS A 286 -7.82 13.76 -3.87
CA HIS A 286 -8.56 13.10 -2.80
C HIS A 286 -10.06 12.99 -3.11
N GLU A 287 -10.64 11.85 -2.80
CA GLU A 287 -12.09 11.68 -2.82
C GLU A 287 -12.73 12.25 -1.54
N GLU A 288 -14.02 12.58 -1.57
CA GLU A 288 -14.76 13.21 -0.43
C GLU A 288 -14.59 12.49 0.93
N HIS A 289 -14.47 11.17 0.90
CA HIS A 289 -14.31 10.32 2.08
C HIS A 289 -12.85 10.09 2.53
N GLU A 290 -11.89 10.61 1.78
CA GLU A 290 -10.46 10.49 2.04
C GLU A 290 -9.94 11.70 2.84
N GLU A 291 -8.75 11.56 3.44
CA GLU A 291 -8.08 12.69 4.07
C GLU A 291 -7.66 13.71 3.00
N ALA A 292 -7.81 15.02 3.23
CA ALA A 292 -7.39 16.06 2.28
C ALA A 292 -5.87 16.13 2.03
N LYS A 293 -5.07 15.38 2.79
CA LYS A 293 -3.61 15.31 2.70
C LYS A 293 -3.18 13.98 2.09
N ILE A 294 -1.96 13.96 1.55
CA ILE A 294 -1.32 12.73 1.09
C ILE A 294 -1.02 11.86 2.31
N SER A 295 -1.74 10.74 2.45
CA SER A 295 -1.62 9.86 3.61
C SER A 295 -1.65 8.37 3.26
N SER A 296 -1.00 7.57 4.09
CA SER A 296 -1.01 6.11 3.92
C SER A 296 -2.42 5.53 4.08
N SER A 297 -3.32 6.20 4.81
CA SER A 297 -4.72 5.80 4.93
C SER A 297 -5.40 5.82 3.57
N ASN A 298 -5.30 6.93 2.83
CA ASN A 298 -5.85 7.08 1.49
C ASN A 298 -5.25 6.04 0.54
N HIS A 299 -3.93 5.84 0.57
CA HIS A 299 -3.28 4.80 -0.24
C HIS A 299 -3.88 3.42 0.01
N ARG A 300 -4.11 3.03 1.28
CA ARG A 300 -4.75 1.74 1.60
C ARG A 300 -6.21 1.67 1.16
N MET A 301 -6.96 2.76 1.25
CA MET A 301 -8.33 2.82 0.72
C MET A 301 -8.35 2.63 -0.81
N ARG A 302 -7.43 3.26 -1.53
CA ARG A 302 -7.30 3.16 -2.99
C ARG A 302 -6.90 1.76 -3.46
N LEU A 303 -6.21 0.98 -2.62
CA LEU A 303 -5.89 -0.43 -2.90
C LEU A 303 -7.10 -1.35 -2.89
N LEU A 304 -8.19 -0.97 -2.22
CA LEU A 304 -9.39 -1.79 -2.18
C LEU A 304 -10.01 -1.95 -3.57
N GLY A 305 -10.40 -3.18 -3.89
CA GLY A 305 -10.89 -3.53 -5.22
C GLY A 305 -9.83 -3.50 -6.33
N THR A 306 -8.55 -3.37 -6.01
CA THR A 306 -7.44 -3.58 -6.96
C THR A 306 -6.78 -4.93 -6.72
N ARG A 307 -6.09 -5.47 -7.72
CA ARG A 307 -5.31 -6.70 -7.55
C ARG A 307 -4.03 -6.44 -6.74
N LEU A 308 -3.98 -6.96 -5.51
CA LEU A 308 -2.83 -6.88 -4.59
C LEU A 308 -1.74 -7.90 -4.92
N LYS A 309 -2.14 -9.05 -5.48
CA LYS A 309 -1.25 -10.16 -5.84
C LYS A 309 -1.75 -10.80 -7.13
N ASP A 310 -0.84 -11.08 -8.05
CA ASP A 310 -1.16 -11.83 -9.25
C ASP A 310 -1.62 -13.26 -8.93
N PRO A 311 -2.51 -13.85 -9.75
CA PRO A 311 -2.82 -15.27 -9.66
C PRO A 311 -1.52 -16.08 -9.81
N SER A 312 -1.38 -17.20 -9.10
CA SER A 312 -0.18 -18.03 -9.25
C SER A 312 -0.02 -18.51 -10.70
N GLU A 313 1.18 -18.44 -11.29
CA GLU A 313 1.46 -18.77 -12.69
C GLU A 313 0.92 -20.15 -13.12
N SER A 314 0.98 -21.15 -12.23
CA SER A 314 0.43 -22.50 -12.43
C SER A 314 -1.09 -22.54 -12.70
N LYS A 315 -1.80 -21.48 -12.34
CA LYS A 315 -3.25 -21.28 -12.56
C LYS A 315 -3.55 -20.40 -13.77
N ILE A 316 -2.58 -19.62 -14.24
CA ILE A 316 -2.70 -18.76 -15.44
C ILE A 316 -2.49 -19.59 -16.73
N LEU A 317 -1.56 -20.55 -16.70
CA LEU A 317 -1.10 -21.31 -17.88
C LEU A 317 -1.99 -22.50 -18.29
N ARG A 318 -3.10 -22.77 -17.57
CA ARG A 318 -4.05 -23.81 -18.00
C ARG A 318 -4.93 -23.25 -19.14
N PRO A 319 -5.19 -24.00 -20.23
CA PRO A 319 -6.00 -23.49 -21.33
C PRO A 319 -7.40 -23.07 -20.84
N ARG A 320 -7.63 -21.75 -20.76
CA ARG A 320 -8.89 -21.15 -20.25
C ARG A 320 -10.11 -21.47 -21.11
N ILE A 321 -9.89 -21.94 -22.34
CA ILE A 321 -10.94 -22.38 -23.27
C ILE A 321 -11.72 -23.58 -22.68
N LEU A 322 -11.14 -24.35 -21.76
CA LEU A 322 -11.73 -25.59 -21.25
C LEU A 322 -12.34 -25.47 -19.84
N ARG A 323 -12.20 -24.33 -19.15
CA ARG A 323 -12.64 -24.17 -17.74
C ARG A 323 -13.04 -22.73 -17.41
N PRO A 324 -14.01 -22.52 -16.51
CA PRO A 324 -14.38 -21.18 -16.05
C PRO A 324 -13.27 -20.56 -15.18
N TYR A 325 -13.26 -19.24 -15.11
CA TYR A 325 -12.46 -18.48 -14.16
C TYR A 325 -13.18 -18.45 -12.80
N VAL A 326 -12.55 -19.01 -11.76
CA VAL A 326 -13.18 -19.17 -10.44
C VAL A 326 -12.63 -18.15 -9.44
N ILE A 327 -13.49 -17.28 -8.93
CA ILE A 327 -13.21 -16.34 -7.85
C ILE A 327 -13.63 -17.00 -6.53
N GLY A 328 -12.68 -17.27 -5.64
CA GLY A 328 -12.98 -17.67 -4.28
C GLY A 328 -13.36 -16.46 -3.43
N LEU A 329 -14.64 -16.30 -3.08
CA LEU A 329 -15.12 -15.20 -2.25
C LEU A 329 -15.20 -15.63 -0.79
N THR A 330 -14.34 -15.05 0.05
CA THR A 330 -14.25 -15.33 1.49
C THR A 330 -14.26 -14.04 2.31
N GLY A 331 -14.16 -14.18 3.63
CA GLY A 331 -14.28 -13.07 4.58
C GLY A 331 -14.81 -13.54 5.93
N GLY A 332 -14.47 -12.78 6.98
CA GLY A 332 -14.96 -13.03 8.33
C GLY A 332 -16.48 -12.96 8.48
N ILE A 333 -16.98 -13.37 9.63
CA ILE A 333 -18.39 -13.24 9.97
C ILE A 333 -18.83 -11.77 9.87
N ALA A 334 -20.01 -11.56 9.29
CA ALA A 334 -20.62 -10.24 9.06
C ALA A 334 -19.82 -9.26 8.16
N SER A 335 -18.79 -9.74 7.44
CA SER A 335 -17.98 -8.89 6.56
C SER A 335 -18.64 -8.48 5.24
N GLY A 336 -19.90 -8.84 5.00
CA GLY A 336 -20.66 -8.40 3.82
C GLY A 336 -20.48 -9.26 2.55
N LYS A 337 -19.90 -10.46 2.66
CA LYS A 337 -19.70 -11.40 1.52
C LYS A 337 -20.91 -11.55 0.62
N SER A 338 -22.09 -11.83 1.18
CA SER A 338 -23.28 -12.11 0.38
C SER A 338 -23.75 -10.90 -0.42
N SER A 339 -23.53 -9.68 0.07
CA SER A 339 -23.79 -8.44 -0.68
C SER A 339 -22.82 -8.27 -1.86
N VAL A 340 -21.54 -8.62 -1.67
CA VAL A 340 -20.54 -8.62 -2.74
C VAL A 340 -20.85 -9.70 -3.78
N ALA A 341 -21.25 -10.90 -3.34
CA ALA A 341 -21.66 -12.01 -4.19
C ALA A 341 -22.86 -11.64 -5.07
N GLU A 342 -23.88 -11.01 -4.50
CA GLU A 342 -25.05 -10.53 -5.22
C GLU A 342 -24.68 -9.52 -6.30
N LYS A 343 -23.83 -8.54 -5.97
CA LYS A 343 -23.35 -7.58 -6.98
C LYS A 343 -22.58 -8.25 -8.11
N LEU A 344 -21.71 -9.21 -7.81
CA LEU A 344 -20.97 -9.96 -8.83
C LEU A 344 -21.90 -10.78 -9.73
N GLN A 345 -22.96 -11.35 -9.16
CA GLN A 345 -23.99 -12.04 -9.93
C GLN A 345 -24.74 -11.09 -10.88
N GLN A 346 -25.09 -9.89 -10.41
CA GLN A 346 -25.70 -8.83 -11.24
C GLN A 346 -24.76 -8.39 -12.38
N LEU A 347 -23.45 -8.37 -12.16
CA LEU A 347 -22.43 -8.09 -13.17
C LEU A 347 -22.21 -9.24 -14.17
N GLY A 348 -22.84 -10.40 -13.94
CA GLY A 348 -22.88 -11.52 -14.88
C GLY A 348 -22.14 -12.78 -14.41
N ALA A 349 -21.57 -12.79 -13.20
CA ALA A 349 -20.92 -13.98 -12.67
C ALA A 349 -21.93 -15.11 -12.36
N GLY A 350 -21.51 -16.36 -12.54
CA GLY A 350 -22.15 -17.50 -11.89
C GLY A 350 -21.88 -17.45 -10.38
N LEU A 351 -22.79 -17.95 -9.55
CA LEU A 351 -22.62 -17.97 -8.09
C LEU A 351 -22.85 -19.37 -7.54
N VAL A 352 -21.83 -19.89 -6.86
CA VAL A 352 -21.87 -21.13 -6.08
C VAL A 352 -21.76 -20.76 -4.62
N ASN A 353 -22.87 -20.87 -3.88
CA ASN A 353 -22.91 -20.55 -2.46
C ASN A 353 -22.72 -21.84 -1.63
N CYS A 354 -21.55 -21.99 -1.02
CA CYS A 354 -21.20 -23.20 -0.28
C CYS A 354 -22.03 -23.38 1.00
N ASP A 355 -22.53 -22.30 1.62
CA ASP A 355 -23.40 -22.41 2.80
C ASP A 355 -24.77 -23.01 2.44
N LYS A 356 -25.31 -22.66 1.26
CA LYS A 356 -26.54 -23.27 0.71
C LYS A 356 -26.31 -24.73 0.30
N LEU A 357 -25.19 -25.03 -0.35
CA LEU A 357 -24.84 -26.41 -0.69
C LEU A 357 -24.67 -27.28 0.55
N ALA A 358 -24.00 -26.76 1.58
CA ALA A 358 -23.86 -27.43 2.86
C ALA A 358 -25.24 -27.79 3.45
N HIS A 359 -26.19 -26.86 3.42
CA HIS A 359 -27.55 -27.14 3.90
C HIS A 359 -28.22 -28.30 3.18
N ASN A 360 -28.16 -28.30 1.84
CA ASN A 360 -28.78 -29.33 1.03
C ASN A 360 -28.17 -30.70 1.29
N LEU A 361 -26.87 -30.75 1.60
CA LEU A 361 -26.17 -32.00 1.85
C LEU A 361 -26.68 -32.73 3.08
N TYR A 362 -27.19 -32.05 4.10
CA TYR A 362 -27.70 -32.70 5.32
C TYR A 362 -29.22 -32.60 5.46
N LEU A 363 -29.96 -32.49 4.35
CA LEU A 363 -31.41 -32.67 4.37
C LEU A 363 -31.76 -34.11 4.77
N PRO A 364 -32.95 -34.34 5.39
CA PRO A 364 -33.37 -35.68 5.76
C PRO A 364 -33.29 -36.67 4.58
N GLY A 365 -32.70 -37.84 4.84
CA GLY A 365 -32.55 -38.92 3.86
C GLY A 365 -31.27 -38.89 3.03
N THR A 366 -30.37 -37.92 3.24
CA THR A 366 -29.05 -37.92 2.59
C THR A 366 -28.01 -38.72 3.40
N ASP A 367 -26.98 -39.23 2.73
CA ASP A 367 -25.88 -39.95 3.40
C ASP A 367 -25.17 -39.08 4.46
N CYS A 368 -25.01 -37.79 4.18
CA CYS A 368 -24.39 -36.85 5.12
C CYS A 368 -25.26 -36.66 6.37
N PHE A 369 -26.58 -36.55 6.21
CA PHE A 369 -27.52 -36.49 7.34
C PHE A 369 -27.40 -37.72 8.23
N HIS A 370 -27.37 -38.93 7.66
CA HIS A 370 -27.20 -40.16 8.42
C HIS A 370 -25.87 -40.20 9.18
N LYS A 371 -24.75 -39.84 8.54
CA LYS A 371 -23.43 -39.79 9.20
C LYS A 371 -23.37 -38.76 10.33
N ILE A 372 -24.04 -37.61 10.17
CA ILE A 372 -24.12 -36.59 11.22
C ILE A 372 -24.90 -37.14 12.42
N ILE A 373 -26.04 -37.80 12.20
CA ILE A 373 -26.83 -38.41 13.28
C ILE A 373 -26.08 -39.54 13.98
N GLU A 374 -25.39 -40.39 13.22
CA GLU A 374 -24.59 -41.49 13.78
C GLU A 374 -23.52 -40.97 14.74
N HIS A 375 -22.87 -39.84 14.39
CA HIS A 375 -21.81 -39.25 15.20
C HIS A 375 -22.32 -38.41 16.37
N PHE A 376 -23.33 -37.57 16.14
CA PHE A 376 -23.81 -36.57 17.12
C PHE A 376 -25.06 -37.01 17.88
N GLY A 377 -25.69 -38.11 17.50
CA GLY A 377 -26.94 -38.62 18.09
C GLY A 377 -28.19 -37.95 17.53
N SER A 378 -29.32 -38.65 17.58
CA SER A 378 -30.61 -38.17 17.06
C SER A 378 -31.22 -37.01 17.85
N PHE A 379 -30.70 -36.68 19.03
CA PHE A 379 -31.17 -35.56 19.84
C PHE A 379 -30.90 -34.19 19.21
N ILE A 380 -30.06 -34.11 18.17
CA ILE A 380 -29.83 -32.88 17.40
C ILE A 380 -30.93 -32.58 16.38
N LEU A 381 -31.95 -33.43 16.27
CA LEU A 381 -33.07 -33.22 15.35
C LEU A 381 -34.14 -32.31 15.97
N ASP A 382 -34.78 -31.50 15.15
CA ASP A 382 -36.00 -30.78 15.53
C ASP A 382 -37.26 -31.67 15.38
N SER A 383 -38.42 -31.09 15.69
CA SER A 383 -39.71 -31.79 15.63
C SER A 383 -40.09 -32.28 14.23
N ASP A 384 -39.52 -31.66 13.20
CA ASP A 384 -39.80 -31.96 11.79
C ASP A 384 -38.78 -32.95 11.20
N GLY A 385 -37.84 -33.43 12.03
CA GLY A 385 -36.81 -34.38 11.63
C GLY A 385 -35.61 -33.76 10.91
N PHE A 386 -35.49 -32.43 10.90
CA PHE A 386 -34.33 -31.72 10.34
C PHE A 386 -33.26 -31.54 11.41
N ILE A 387 -32.01 -31.33 10.99
CA ILE A 387 -30.92 -30.98 11.91
C ILE A 387 -31.18 -29.59 12.51
N ASN A 388 -31.34 -29.54 13.84
CA ASN A 388 -31.39 -28.30 14.60
C ASN A 388 -29.99 -27.67 14.64
N ARG A 389 -29.75 -26.75 13.70
CA ARG A 389 -28.45 -26.06 13.55
C ARG A 389 -28.03 -25.27 14.77
N LYS A 390 -28.98 -24.77 15.56
CA LYS A 390 -28.66 -24.03 16.79
C LYS A 390 -28.06 -24.99 17.80
N LEU A 391 -28.72 -26.13 18.03
CA LEU A 391 -28.27 -27.16 18.95
C LEU A 391 -26.94 -27.80 18.50
N LEU A 392 -26.83 -28.17 17.22
CA LEU A 392 -25.57 -28.68 16.66
C LEU A 392 -24.45 -27.63 16.78
N GLY A 393 -24.77 -26.37 16.50
CA GLY A 393 -23.86 -25.23 16.68
C GLY A 393 -23.34 -25.12 18.10
N ASP A 394 -24.23 -25.19 19.09
CA ASP A 394 -23.87 -25.10 20.51
C ASP A 394 -22.94 -26.25 20.94
N ILE A 395 -23.06 -27.44 20.32
CA ILE A 395 -22.15 -28.57 20.57
C ILE A 395 -20.77 -28.30 19.94
N VAL A 396 -20.73 -27.98 18.64
CA VAL A 396 -19.46 -27.88 17.90
C VAL A 396 -18.68 -26.61 18.22
N PHE A 397 -19.33 -25.48 18.47
CA PHE A 397 -18.62 -24.24 18.79
C PHE A 397 -18.05 -24.21 20.21
N ASN A 398 -18.54 -25.08 21.10
CA ASN A 398 -17.98 -25.26 22.45
C ASN A 398 -16.92 -26.38 22.52
N ASN A 399 -16.72 -27.15 21.45
CA ASN A 399 -15.75 -28.25 21.41
C ASN A 399 -15.02 -28.30 20.07
N LYS A 400 -13.75 -27.88 20.07
CA LYS A 400 -12.89 -27.84 18.89
C LYS A 400 -12.76 -29.21 18.20
N GLU A 401 -12.65 -30.30 18.95
CA GLU A 401 -12.55 -31.65 18.39
C GLU A 401 -13.83 -32.05 17.64
N GLN A 402 -15.00 -31.69 18.19
CA GLN A 402 -16.29 -31.95 17.53
C GLN A 402 -16.47 -31.11 16.27
N LEU A 403 -16.04 -29.86 16.30
CA LEU A 403 -16.03 -29.00 15.11
C LEU A 403 -15.14 -29.58 14.01
N GLU A 404 -13.95 -30.06 14.34
CA GLU A 404 -13.05 -30.71 13.39
C GLU A 404 -13.65 -31.99 12.81
N LYS A 405 -14.33 -32.81 13.60
CA LYS A 405 -15.02 -34.02 13.13
C LYS A 405 -16.15 -33.67 12.15
N LEU A 406 -16.98 -32.68 12.48
CA LEU A 406 -18.04 -32.21 11.60
C LEU A 406 -17.46 -31.70 10.27
N ASN A 407 -16.41 -30.87 10.34
CA ASN A 407 -15.77 -30.29 9.16
C ASN A 407 -15.16 -31.37 8.26
N LYS A 408 -14.46 -32.37 8.81
CA LYS A 408 -13.89 -33.49 8.05
C LYS A 408 -14.95 -34.31 7.31
N LEU A 409 -16.15 -34.42 7.88
CA LEU A 409 -17.27 -35.14 7.27
C LEU A 409 -17.89 -34.33 6.13
N ILE A 410 -18.12 -33.02 6.35
CA ILE A 410 -18.94 -32.20 5.47
C ILE A 410 -18.12 -31.55 4.34
N TRP A 411 -16.91 -31.04 4.61
CA TRP A 411 -16.16 -30.23 3.65
C TRP A 411 -15.85 -30.95 2.33
N PRO A 412 -15.42 -32.23 2.31
CA PRO A 412 -15.19 -32.94 1.04
C PRO A 412 -16.46 -33.05 0.19
N LEU A 413 -17.61 -33.25 0.83
CA LEU A 413 -18.91 -33.35 0.15
C LEU A 413 -19.36 -31.98 -0.42
N ILE A 414 -19.18 -30.89 0.34
CA ILE A 414 -19.46 -29.54 -0.17
C ILE A 414 -18.60 -29.25 -1.38
N LEU A 415 -17.30 -29.55 -1.32
CA LEU A 415 -16.41 -29.28 -2.44
C LEU A 415 -16.78 -30.08 -3.68
N GLN A 416 -17.19 -31.33 -3.52
CA GLN A 416 -17.66 -32.16 -4.63
C GLN A 416 -18.91 -31.56 -5.29
N GLU A 417 -19.91 -31.14 -4.52
CA GLU A 417 -21.11 -30.49 -5.06
C GLU A 417 -20.81 -29.12 -5.67
N ALA A 418 -19.90 -28.35 -5.06
CA ALA A 418 -19.47 -27.07 -5.59
C ALA A 418 -18.82 -27.24 -6.97
N LYS A 419 -17.96 -28.26 -7.16
CA LYS A 419 -17.36 -28.56 -8.47
C LYS A 419 -18.41 -28.90 -9.53
N LYS A 420 -19.40 -29.71 -9.18
CA LYS A 420 -20.53 -30.02 -10.10
C LYS A 420 -21.30 -28.77 -10.50
N GLU A 421 -21.57 -27.88 -9.54
CA GLU A 421 -22.31 -26.65 -9.83
C GLU A 421 -21.47 -25.64 -10.64
N ILE A 422 -20.14 -25.58 -10.40
CA ILE A 422 -19.20 -24.83 -11.25
C ILE A 422 -19.29 -25.32 -12.71
N GLU A 423 -19.24 -26.63 -12.93
CA GLU A 423 -19.35 -27.21 -14.27
C GLU A 423 -20.71 -26.91 -14.91
N ASN A 424 -21.81 -27.07 -14.17
CA ASN A 424 -23.17 -26.75 -14.62
C ASN A 424 -23.30 -25.28 -15.07
N LEU A 425 -22.78 -24.34 -14.27
CA LEU A 425 -22.78 -22.92 -14.60
C LEU A 425 -21.91 -22.62 -15.83
N PHE A 426 -20.77 -23.31 -15.96
CA PHE A 426 -19.91 -23.18 -17.13
C PHE A 426 -20.61 -23.66 -18.41
N TYR A 427 -21.33 -24.79 -18.37
CA TYR A 427 -22.17 -25.25 -19.49
C TYR A 427 -23.31 -24.28 -19.83
N LYS A 428 -23.76 -23.46 -18.87
CA LYS A 428 -24.69 -22.35 -19.07
C LYS A 428 -24.00 -21.05 -19.50
N HIS A 429 -22.80 -21.14 -20.06
CA HIS A 429 -21.99 -20.03 -20.59
C HIS A 429 -21.59 -18.97 -19.54
N ARG A 430 -21.47 -19.35 -18.26
CA ARG A 430 -20.87 -18.48 -17.24
C ARG A 430 -19.35 -18.69 -17.21
N ASN A 431 -18.62 -17.73 -17.80
CA ASN A 431 -17.16 -17.79 -17.87
C ASN A 431 -16.45 -17.38 -16.57
N ILE A 432 -17.11 -16.57 -15.73
CA ILE A 432 -16.61 -16.17 -14.41
C ILE A 432 -17.59 -16.69 -13.38
N ILE A 433 -17.08 -17.43 -12.39
CA ILE A 433 -17.88 -18.07 -11.34
C ILE A 433 -17.33 -17.68 -9.98
N VAL A 434 -18.22 -17.30 -9.07
CA VAL A 434 -17.89 -16.97 -7.68
C VAL A 434 -18.20 -18.18 -6.81
N LEU A 435 -17.17 -18.71 -6.14
CA LEU A 435 -17.28 -19.72 -5.10
C LEU A 435 -17.32 -19.00 -3.74
N GLU A 436 -18.51 -18.75 -3.21
CA GLU A 436 -18.70 -18.08 -1.91
C GLU A 436 -18.60 -19.10 -0.77
N ALA A 437 -17.56 -19.00 0.07
CA ALA A 437 -17.36 -19.87 1.21
C ALA A 437 -16.68 -19.15 2.38
N ALA A 438 -17.31 -19.16 3.56
CA ALA A 438 -16.72 -18.59 4.79
C ALA A 438 -15.51 -19.39 5.30
N VAL A 439 -15.44 -20.68 4.97
CA VAL A 439 -14.39 -21.62 5.37
C VAL A 439 -13.31 -21.81 4.30
N LEU A 440 -13.33 -21.01 3.23
CA LEU A 440 -12.50 -21.23 2.04
C LEU A 440 -11.03 -21.45 2.36
N ILE A 441 -10.48 -20.67 3.30
CA ILE A 441 -9.06 -20.73 3.67
C ILE A 441 -8.78 -21.93 4.58
N GLN A 442 -9.65 -22.15 5.57
CA GLN A 442 -9.54 -23.23 6.56
C GLN A 442 -9.71 -24.62 5.94
N ALA A 443 -10.54 -24.70 4.89
CA ALA A 443 -10.81 -25.93 4.14
C ALA A 443 -9.83 -26.15 2.98
N GLU A 444 -8.83 -25.27 2.82
CA GLU A 444 -7.81 -25.34 1.78
C GLU A 444 -8.36 -25.30 0.33
N TRP A 445 -9.52 -24.65 0.13
CA TRP A 445 -10.18 -24.56 -1.18
C TRP A 445 -9.60 -23.49 -2.10
N GLN A 446 -8.54 -22.78 -1.67
CA GLN A 446 -7.84 -21.81 -2.51
C GLN A 446 -7.28 -22.45 -3.79
N ASN A 447 -6.93 -23.74 -3.74
CA ASN A 447 -6.40 -24.49 -4.88
C ASN A 447 -7.42 -24.69 -6.01
N GLU A 448 -8.71 -24.54 -5.70
CA GLU A 448 -9.82 -24.67 -6.63
C GLU A 448 -10.21 -23.33 -7.26
N CYS A 449 -9.60 -22.24 -6.79
CA CYS A 449 -9.87 -20.88 -7.24
C CYS A 449 -8.72 -20.33 -8.08
N SER A 450 -9.04 -19.53 -9.10
CA SER A 450 -8.09 -18.75 -9.88
C SER A 450 -7.56 -17.56 -9.08
N GLU A 451 -8.45 -16.85 -8.38
CA GLU A 451 -8.15 -15.73 -7.48
C GLU A 451 -9.01 -15.80 -6.22
N ILE A 452 -8.50 -15.25 -5.11
CA ILE A 452 -9.21 -15.11 -3.84
C ILE A 452 -9.58 -13.65 -3.61
N TRP A 453 -10.87 -13.41 -3.39
CA TRP A 453 -11.42 -12.11 -3.02
C TRP A 453 -11.88 -12.19 -1.57
N THR A 454 -11.37 -11.30 -0.73
CA THR A 454 -11.66 -11.30 0.72
C THR A 454 -12.43 -10.04 1.11
N CYS A 455 -13.58 -10.22 1.75
CA CYS A 455 -14.35 -9.15 2.37
C CYS A 455 -13.90 -8.93 3.82
N ILE A 456 -13.51 -7.71 4.17
CA ILE A 456 -13.03 -7.33 5.50
C ILE A 456 -13.84 -6.19 6.11
N ILE A 457 -13.85 -6.15 7.45
CA ILE A 457 -14.32 -5.04 8.29
C ILE A 457 -13.51 -5.03 9.60
N PRO A 458 -13.39 -3.89 10.28
CA PRO A 458 -12.84 -3.83 11.63
C PRO A 458 -13.54 -4.80 12.60
N GLN A 459 -12.77 -5.38 13.52
CA GLN A 459 -13.29 -6.39 14.46
C GLN A 459 -14.44 -5.85 15.33
N ASN A 460 -14.34 -4.62 15.79
CA ASN A 460 -15.39 -3.92 16.53
C ASN A 460 -16.68 -3.76 15.70
N GLU A 461 -16.57 -3.54 14.39
CA GLU A 461 -17.73 -3.51 13.49
C GLU A 461 -18.32 -4.90 13.27
N ALA A 462 -17.48 -5.93 13.14
CA ALA A 462 -17.94 -7.32 13.05
C ALA A 462 -18.74 -7.73 14.31
N ILE A 463 -18.26 -7.39 15.50
CA ILE A 463 -18.94 -7.63 16.78
C ILE A 463 -20.33 -6.98 16.76
N LYS A 464 -20.41 -5.68 16.44
CA LYS A 464 -21.68 -4.94 16.37
C LYS A 464 -22.68 -5.59 15.41
N ARG A 465 -22.24 -5.94 14.20
CA ARG A 465 -23.10 -6.57 13.19
C ARG A 465 -23.58 -7.95 13.62
N VAL A 466 -22.73 -8.76 14.24
CA VAL A 466 -23.10 -10.08 14.75
C VAL A 466 -24.12 -9.97 15.89
N MET A 467 -23.89 -9.05 16.84
CA MET A 467 -24.83 -8.81 17.94
C MET A 467 -26.21 -8.39 17.40
N ASN A 468 -26.25 -7.39 16.51
CA ASN A 468 -27.50 -6.86 15.95
C ASN A 468 -28.26 -7.90 15.12
N ARG A 469 -27.55 -8.68 14.30
CA ARG A 469 -28.17 -9.66 13.39
C ARG A 469 -28.63 -10.92 14.11
N ASN A 470 -27.91 -11.37 15.14
CA ASN A 470 -28.12 -12.67 15.77
C ASN A 470 -28.67 -12.59 17.20
N GLY A 471 -28.84 -11.39 17.78
CA GLY A 471 -29.31 -11.20 19.15
C GLY A 471 -28.37 -11.80 20.20
N LEU A 472 -27.07 -11.72 19.97
CA LEU A 472 -26.03 -12.32 20.82
C LEU A 472 -25.44 -11.30 21.80
N SER A 473 -24.90 -11.78 22.93
CA SER A 473 -24.04 -10.98 23.79
C SER A 473 -22.71 -10.65 23.10
N GLU A 474 -22.01 -9.65 23.59
CA GLU A 474 -20.69 -9.26 23.07
C GLU A 474 -19.67 -10.40 23.22
N GLU A 475 -19.69 -11.13 24.33
CA GLU A 475 -18.80 -12.26 24.59
C GLU A 475 -19.05 -13.40 23.61
N ALA A 476 -20.32 -13.73 23.36
CA ALA A 476 -20.70 -14.75 22.39
C ALA A 476 -20.32 -14.35 20.95
N ALA A 477 -20.45 -13.07 20.61
CA ALA A 477 -20.02 -12.54 19.31
C ALA A 477 -18.49 -12.63 19.15
N LYS A 478 -17.72 -12.24 20.18
CA LYS A 478 -16.25 -12.35 20.20
C LYS A 478 -15.79 -13.79 20.04
N LEU A 479 -16.41 -14.74 20.76
CA LEU A 479 -16.06 -16.16 20.65
C LEU A 479 -16.21 -16.67 19.22
N ARG A 480 -17.30 -16.31 18.53
CA ARG A 480 -17.56 -16.70 17.14
C ARG A 480 -16.60 -16.06 16.13
N ILE A 481 -16.15 -14.84 16.39
CA ILE A 481 -15.17 -14.17 15.53
C ILE A 481 -13.79 -14.83 15.71
N ASN A 482 -13.41 -15.15 16.95
CA ASN A 482 -12.10 -15.69 17.29
C ASN A 482 -11.90 -17.16 16.87
N THR A 483 -12.96 -17.89 16.52
CA THR A 483 -12.85 -19.24 15.94
C THR A 483 -12.52 -19.23 14.45
N GLN A 484 -12.57 -18.07 13.79
CA GLN A 484 -12.22 -17.89 12.37
C GLN A 484 -10.79 -17.37 12.24
N PRO A 485 -10.13 -17.58 11.08
CA PRO A 485 -8.86 -16.94 10.78
C PRO A 485 -8.98 -15.43 10.94
N SER A 486 -7.92 -14.83 11.47
CA SER A 486 -7.80 -13.40 11.62
C SER A 486 -7.93 -12.69 10.28
N THR A 487 -8.40 -11.44 10.29
CA THR A 487 -8.47 -10.61 9.07
C THR A 487 -7.12 -10.54 8.37
N MET A 488 -6.02 -10.50 9.12
CA MET A 488 -4.66 -10.49 8.59
C MET A 488 -4.31 -11.77 7.83
N GLU A 489 -4.67 -12.95 8.33
CA GLU A 489 -4.50 -14.22 7.60
C GLU A 489 -5.34 -14.26 6.33
N GLN A 490 -6.57 -13.74 6.37
CA GLN A 490 -7.44 -13.69 5.20
C GLN A 490 -6.92 -12.74 4.11
N VAL A 491 -6.37 -11.58 4.50
CA VAL A 491 -5.73 -10.62 3.60
C VAL A 491 -4.44 -11.19 3.01
N LYS A 492 -3.68 -11.99 3.78
CA LYS A 492 -2.47 -12.64 3.29
C LYS A 492 -2.76 -13.59 2.14
N GLU A 493 -3.89 -14.29 2.13
CA GLU A 493 -4.27 -15.20 1.04
C GLU A 493 -5.03 -14.50 -0.11
N ALA A 494 -5.41 -13.22 0.05
CA ALA A 494 -6.22 -12.50 -0.90
C ALA A 494 -5.42 -12.00 -2.12
N ASN A 495 -6.01 -12.15 -3.31
CA ASN A 495 -5.62 -11.44 -4.52
C ASN A 495 -6.28 -10.05 -4.57
N VAL A 496 -7.54 -9.96 -4.12
CA VAL A 496 -8.31 -8.71 -4.04
C VAL A 496 -8.94 -8.59 -2.65
N VAL A 497 -8.90 -7.39 -2.07
CA VAL A 497 -9.55 -7.09 -0.79
C VAL A 497 -10.64 -6.06 -0.99
N ILE A 498 -11.81 -6.34 -0.40
CA ILE A 498 -12.99 -5.45 -0.40
C ILE A 498 -13.33 -5.14 1.05
N CYS A 499 -13.53 -3.86 1.37
CA CYS A 499 -13.93 -3.42 2.70
C CYS A 499 -15.38 -2.94 2.67
N THR A 500 -16.23 -3.52 3.53
CA THR A 500 -17.67 -3.20 3.61
C THR A 500 -18.00 -2.33 4.81
N SER A 501 -17.03 -1.59 5.35
CA SER A 501 -17.19 -0.78 6.58
C SER A 501 -17.90 0.54 6.34
N TRP A 502 -17.88 1.04 5.10
CA TRP A 502 -18.52 2.29 4.70
C TRP A 502 -19.90 2.04 4.07
N SER A 503 -20.40 3.02 3.33
CA SER A 503 -21.69 2.90 2.65
C SER A 503 -21.72 1.76 1.64
N TYR A 504 -22.94 1.33 1.31
CA TYR A 504 -23.16 0.28 0.32
C TYR A 504 -22.56 0.67 -1.05
N GLU A 505 -22.75 1.92 -1.47
CA GLU A 505 -22.22 2.47 -2.73
C GLU A 505 -20.69 2.39 -2.78
N ARG A 506 -20.01 2.68 -1.67
CA ARG A 506 -18.54 2.56 -1.55
C ARG A 506 -18.07 1.13 -1.72
N THR A 507 -18.85 0.16 -1.24
CA THR A 507 -18.56 -1.25 -1.46
C THR A 507 -18.72 -1.59 -2.95
N LEU A 508 -19.79 -1.10 -3.60
CA LEU A 508 -20.04 -1.36 -5.02
C LEU A 508 -18.91 -0.83 -5.92
N VAL A 509 -18.40 0.38 -5.65
CA VAL A 509 -17.27 0.95 -6.41
C VAL A 509 -16.02 0.06 -6.36
N GLN A 510 -15.73 -0.55 -5.21
CA GLN A 510 -14.62 -1.49 -5.07
C GLN A 510 -14.87 -2.77 -5.88
N VAL A 511 -16.08 -3.32 -5.83
CA VAL A 511 -16.46 -4.53 -6.58
C VAL A 511 -16.39 -4.29 -8.09
N GLU A 512 -16.92 -3.15 -8.56
CA GLU A 512 -16.92 -2.78 -9.97
C GLU A 512 -15.51 -2.53 -10.50
N ARG A 513 -14.62 -1.94 -9.68
CA ARG A 513 -13.20 -1.80 -9.99
C ARG A 513 -12.54 -3.16 -10.17
N ALA A 514 -12.70 -4.06 -9.20
CA ALA A 514 -12.10 -5.39 -9.27
C ALA A 514 -12.64 -6.21 -10.46
N TRP A 515 -13.94 -6.10 -10.74
CA TRP A 515 -14.57 -6.76 -11.87
C TRP A 515 -14.04 -6.24 -13.22
N ARG A 516 -13.87 -4.92 -13.34
CA ARG A 516 -13.33 -4.28 -14.55
C ARG A 516 -11.89 -4.67 -14.80
N GLU A 517 -11.03 -4.64 -13.78
CA GLU A 517 -9.63 -5.09 -13.90
C GLU A 517 -9.56 -6.55 -14.34
N LEU A 518 -10.32 -7.43 -13.68
CA LEU A 518 -10.38 -8.84 -14.05
C LEU A 518 -10.83 -9.04 -15.50
N THR A 519 -11.97 -8.45 -15.89
CA THR A 519 -12.52 -8.64 -17.24
C THR A 519 -11.60 -8.11 -18.33
N GLN A 520 -10.92 -6.98 -18.11
CA GLN A 520 -9.90 -6.48 -19.04
C GLN A 520 -8.75 -7.46 -19.22
N ASP A 521 -8.25 -8.06 -18.13
CA ASP A 521 -7.17 -9.04 -18.21
C ASP A 521 -7.60 -10.34 -18.88
N LEU A 522 -8.83 -10.80 -18.63
CA LEU A 522 -9.39 -11.97 -19.31
C LEU A 522 -9.52 -11.73 -20.82
N ASN A 523 -9.99 -10.54 -21.22
CA ASN A 523 -10.14 -10.17 -22.63
C ASN A 523 -8.78 -10.09 -23.34
N LYS A 524 -7.76 -9.53 -22.70
CA LYS A 524 -6.39 -9.50 -23.24
C LYS A 524 -5.86 -10.91 -23.50
N LEU A 525 -6.15 -11.85 -22.61
CA LEU A 525 -5.68 -13.24 -22.71
C LEU A 525 -6.46 -14.09 -23.72
N GLN A 526 -7.62 -13.63 -24.20
CA GLN A 526 -8.37 -14.27 -25.29
C GLN A 526 -8.00 -13.72 -26.68
N ALA A 527 -7.30 -12.58 -26.75
CA ALA A 527 -6.87 -11.95 -27.99
C ALA A 527 -5.56 -12.51 -28.55
N PHE A 528 -4.89 -13.40 -27.80
CA PHE A 528 -3.71 -14.18 -28.19
C PHE A 528 -4.11 -15.66 -28.26
#